data_AF-A0A5A7MVT2-F1
#
_entry.id   AF-A0A5A7MVT2-F1
#
_cell.length_a   1.000
_cell.length_b   1.000
_cell.length_c   1.000
_cell.angle_alpha   90.00
_cell.angle_beta   90.00
_cell.angle_gamma   90.00
#
_symmetry.space_group_name_H-M   'P 1'
#
loop_
_entity.id
_entity.type
_entity.pdbx_description
1 polymer ?
#
loop_
_entity_poly.entity_id
_entity_poly.type
_entity_poly.pdbx_seq_one_letter_code
_entity_poly.pdbx_strand_id
1 'polypeptide(L)'
;MKLSDSLAQLTHARFQQFSPPFTQANAKPAILAFRGDVYQGLDADSLDAGARDHAQKHLRILSGLYGLLRPFDLMQPYRLEMGTRFRTDHAADLYGFWGDKIAKALNADMKEVGASCLINLASREYVKAVDKKALVAPMITLDFREMRDGEARMIGFLQKGAGGDGAIHCGKPPDQTGRFERIFGGRVRIRTGIV
;
A
#
# COMPACT_ATOMS: atom_id res chain seq x y z
N MET A 1 9.22 19.99 -0.60
CA MET A 1 9.81 18.66 -0.30
C MET A 1 11.25 18.88 0.17
N LYS A 2 11.76 18.14 1.15
CA LYS A 2 13.18 18.24 1.56
C LYS A 2 14.02 17.28 0.72
N LEU A 3 14.48 17.74 -0.45
CA LEU A 3 15.23 16.93 -1.43
C LEU A 3 16.61 17.55 -1.68
N SER A 4 17.57 16.72 -2.10
CA SER A 4 18.80 17.24 -2.72
C SER A 4 18.48 17.90 -4.07
N ASP A 5 19.34 18.79 -4.54
CA ASP A 5 19.16 19.48 -5.83
C ASP A 5 19.07 18.50 -6.99
N SER A 6 19.92 17.48 -7.01
CA SER A 6 19.90 16.42 -8.03
C SER A 6 18.55 15.69 -8.08
N LEU A 7 17.96 15.43 -6.91
CA LEU A 7 16.70 14.72 -6.80
C LEU A 7 15.50 15.62 -7.09
N ALA A 8 15.60 16.91 -6.78
CA ALA A 8 14.63 17.92 -7.17
C ALA A 8 14.59 18.08 -8.70
N GLN A 9 15.75 18.19 -9.36
CA GLN A 9 15.85 18.25 -10.83
C GLN A 9 15.28 17.00 -11.49
N LEU A 10 15.60 15.81 -10.99
CA LEU A 10 15.04 14.55 -11.50
C LEU A 10 13.51 14.50 -11.33
N THR A 11 13.01 14.92 -10.18
CA THR A 11 11.57 14.96 -9.90
C THR A 11 10.87 15.95 -10.83
N HIS A 12 11.45 17.13 -11.05
CA HIS A 12 10.94 18.12 -11.99
C HIS A 12 10.91 17.58 -13.43
N ALA A 13 12.01 16.97 -13.90
CA ALA A 13 12.07 16.38 -15.23
C ALA A 13 11.00 15.28 -15.43
N ARG A 14 10.76 14.45 -14.41
CA ARG A 14 9.69 13.43 -14.43
C ARG A 14 8.30 14.05 -14.59
N PHE A 15 8.02 15.14 -13.89
CA PHE A 15 6.74 15.84 -14.04
C PHE A 15 6.60 16.49 -15.42
N GLN A 16 7.68 17.02 -16.00
CA GLN A 16 7.66 17.57 -17.36
C GLN A 16 7.47 16.51 -18.45
N GLN A 17 7.98 15.30 -18.22
CA GLN A 17 7.85 14.16 -19.13
C GLN A 17 6.57 13.35 -18.89
N PHE A 18 5.78 13.72 -17.87
CA PHE A 18 4.58 12.98 -17.52
C PHE A 18 3.56 13.06 -18.65
N SER A 19 3.19 11.92 -19.21
CA SER A 19 2.33 11.89 -20.39
C SER A 19 1.46 10.64 -20.45
N PRO A 20 0.13 10.75 -20.31
CA PRO A 20 -0.79 9.70 -20.71
C PRO A 20 -0.97 9.67 -22.25
N PRO A 21 -1.36 8.53 -22.85
CA PRO A 21 -1.70 7.26 -22.22
C PRO A 21 -0.46 6.50 -21.71
N PHE A 22 -0.66 5.68 -20.68
CA PHE A 22 0.39 4.83 -20.13
C PHE A 22 0.51 3.53 -20.92
N THR A 23 1.73 3.22 -21.32
CA THR A 23 2.11 2.02 -22.05
C THR A 23 3.34 1.41 -21.40
N GLN A 24 3.67 0.17 -21.74
CA GLN A 24 4.90 -0.46 -21.24
C GLN A 24 6.18 0.29 -21.67
N ALA A 25 6.10 1.15 -22.69
CA ALA A 25 7.22 1.96 -23.15
C ALA A 25 7.50 3.18 -22.24
N ASN A 26 6.48 3.75 -21.58
CA ASN A 26 6.61 4.95 -20.77
C ASN A 26 6.25 4.76 -19.29
N ALA A 27 5.70 3.62 -18.90
CA ALA A 27 5.22 3.33 -17.55
C ALA A 27 5.56 1.90 -17.11
N LYS A 28 5.49 1.65 -15.80
CA LYS A 28 5.74 0.33 -15.20
C LYS A 28 4.62 -0.05 -14.23
N PRO A 29 4.35 -1.35 -14.03
CA PRO A 29 3.46 -1.81 -12.97
C PRO A 29 3.83 -1.22 -11.61
N ALA A 30 2.85 -0.73 -10.86
CA ALA A 30 3.07 -0.06 -9.57
C ALA A 30 3.92 -0.88 -8.60
N ILE A 31 3.61 -2.17 -8.47
CA ILE A 31 4.32 -3.14 -7.63
C ILE A 31 5.80 -3.30 -8.02
N LEU A 32 6.13 -3.06 -9.30
CA LEU A 32 7.48 -3.12 -9.84
C LEU A 32 8.15 -1.74 -9.93
N ALA A 33 7.40 -0.66 -9.75
CA ALA A 33 7.89 0.71 -9.83
C ALA A 33 8.29 1.26 -8.46
N PHE A 34 7.53 0.94 -7.41
CA PHE A 34 7.88 1.34 -6.05
C PHE A 34 9.11 0.57 -5.54
N ARG A 35 9.89 1.26 -4.71
CA ARG A 35 11.14 0.77 -4.12
C ARG A 35 11.12 1.07 -2.63
N GLY A 36 11.61 0.13 -1.83
CA GLY A 36 11.62 0.20 -0.37
C GLY A 36 11.47 -1.19 0.24
N ASP A 37 11.75 -1.33 1.53
CA ASP A 37 11.82 -2.63 2.21
C ASP A 37 10.48 -3.40 2.14
N VAL A 38 9.37 -2.66 2.23
CA VAL A 38 8.01 -3.14 1.94
C VAL A 38 7.92 -3.91 0.62
N TYR A 39 8.34 -3.28 -0.47
CA TYR A 39 8.14 -3.79 -1.83
C TYR A 39 9.18 -4.86 -2.18
N GLN A 40 10.36 -4.79 -1.56
CA GLN A 40 11.37 -5.84 -1.66
C GLN A 40 10.90 -7.13 -0.97
N GLY A 41 10.26 -7.02 0.20
CA GLY A 41 9.72 -8.17 0.94
C GLY A 41 8.58 -8.89 0.21
N LEU A 42 7.86 -8.20 -0.67
CA LEU A 42 6.81 -8.75 -1.51
C LEU A 42 7.35 -9.64 -2.65
N ASP A 43 8.59 -9.41 -3.09
CA ASP A 43 9.27 -10.15 -4.16
C ASP A 43 8.39 -10.37 -5.40
N ALA A 44 7.86 -9.27 -5.94
CA ALA A 44 6.84 -9.29 -6.98
C ALA A 44 7.26 -10.02 -8.28
N ASP A 45 8.56 -10.10 -8.54
CA ASP A 45 9.13 -10.80 -9.70
C ASP A 45 9.03 -12.33 -9.55
N SER A 46 8.89 -12.87 -8.32
CA SER A 46 8.75 -14.31 -8.07
C SER A 46 7.30 -14.81 -8.01
N LEU A 47 6.32 -13.92 -8.15
CA LEU A 47 4.90 -14.26 -8.13
C LEU A 47 4.49 -15.04 -9.40
N ASP A 48 3.90 -16.22 -9.21
CA ASP A 48 3.25 -16.96 -10.29
C ASP A 48 1.94 -16.27 -10.76
N ALA A 49 1.35 -16.76 -11.85
CA ALA A 49 0.15 -16.16 -12.43
C ALA A 49 -1.02 -16.10 -11.44
N GLY A 50 -1.24 -17.14 -10.63
CA GLY A 50 -2.33 -17.18 -9.65
C GLY A 50 -2.11 -16.17 -8.53
N ALA A 51 -0.88 -16.06 -8.04
CA ALA A 51 -0.51 -15.09 -7.02
C ALA A 51 -0.61 -13.65 -7.53
N ARG A 52 -0.26 -13.40 -8.80
CA ARG A 52 -0.42 -12.09 -9.46
C ARG A 52 -1.89 -11.71 -9.58
N ASP A 53 -2.75 -12.63 -10.01
CA ASP A 53 -4.20 -12.41 -10.10
C ASP A 53 -4.82 -12.14 -8.73
N HIS A 54 -4.40 -12.90 -7.71
CA HIS A 54 -4.83 -12.69 -6.34
C HIS A 54 -4.39 -11.31 -5.83
N ALA A 55 -3.11 -10.93 -6.02
CA ALA A 55 -2.61 -9.61 -5.67
C ALA A 55 -3.42 -8.52 -6.37
N GLN A 56 -3.67 -8.64 -7.68
CA GLN A 56 -4.41 -7.63 -8.44
C GLN A 56 -5.83 -7.40 -7.89
N LYS A 57 -6.47 -8.43 -7.35
CA LYS A 57 -7.82 -8.35 -6.75
C LYS A 57 -7.81 -7.84 -5.32
N HIS A 58 -6.88 -8.28 -4.50
CA HIS A 58 -6.94 -8.13 -3.04
C HIS A 58 -5.98 -7.08 -2.46
N LEU A 59 -5.18 -6.43 -3.31
CA LEU A 59 -4.09 -5.60 -2.88
C LEU A 59 -4.19 -4.20 -3.47
N ARG A 60 -4.00 -3.15 -2.67
CA ARG A 60 -4.05 -1.76 -3.10
C ARG A 60 -2.92 -0.92 -2.52
N ILE A 61 -2.30 -0.13 -3.39
CA ILE A 61 -1.18 0.74 -3.05
C ILE A 61 -1.69 2.18 -2.96
N LEU A 62 -1.57 2.79 -1.79
CA LEU A 62 -1.88 4.22 -1.60
C LEU A 62 -0.78 5.09 -2.23
N SER A 63 -1.19 6.13 -2.94
CA SER A 63 -0.30 7.00 -3.70
C SER A 63 -0.70 8.46 -3.54
N GLY A 64 0.26 9.36 -3.32
CA GLY A 64 -0.04 10.80 -3.28
C GLY A 64 -0.55 11.34 -4.62
N LEU A 65 -0.01 10.84 -5.73
CA LEU A 65 -0.37 11.29 -7.09
C LEU A 65 -1.55 10.51 -7.70
N TYR A 66 -1.59 9.19 -7.51
CA TYR A 66 -2.59 8.32 -8.13
C TYR A 66 -3.75 7.95 -7.19
N GLY A 67 -3.65 8.30 -5.90
CA GLY A 67 -4.66 8.00 -4.89
C GLY A 67 -4.60 6.54 -4.47
N LEU A 68 -5.13 5.65 -5.31
CA LEU A 68 -5.21 4.21 -5.08
C LEU A 68 -4.84 3.47 -6.36
N LEU A 69 -3.87 2.56 -6.29
CA LEU A 69 -3.40 1.74 -7.40
C LEU A 69 -3.60 0.26 -7.12
N ARG A 70 -3.91 -0.52 -8.15
CA ARG A 70 -3.74 -1.97 -8.16
C ARG A 70 -2.26 -2.29 -8.43
N PRO A 71 -1.74 -3.44 -7.97
CA PRO A 71 -0.34 -3.84 -8.14
C PRO A 71 0.19 -3.70 -9.56
N PHE A 72 -0.61 -4.08 -10.56
CA PHE A 72 -0.20 -4.10 -11.96
C PHE A 72 -0.73 -2.93 -12.79
N ASP A 73 -1.31 -1.91 -12.15
CA ASP A 73 -1.61 -0.66 -12.84
C ASP A 73 -0.31 -0.02 -13.32
N LEU A 74 -0.30 0.41 -14.59
CA LEU A 74 0.83 1.15 -15.13
C LEU A 74 0.89 2.53 -14.49
N MET A 75 2.08 2.91 -14.03
CA MET A 75 2.36 4.24 -13.53
C MET A 75 3.70 4.77 -14.05
N GLN A 76 3.76 6.08 -14.27
CA GLN A 76 5.00 6.79 -14.51
C GLN A 76 5.67 7.17 -13.18
N PRO A 77 7.01 7.23 -13.14
CA PRO A 77 7.74 7.56 -11.94
C PRO A 77 7.40 8.99 -11.51
N TYR A 78 7.12 9.16 -10.22
CA TYR A 78 6.83 10.45 -9.62
C TYR A 78 7.43 10.51 -8.22
N ARG A 79 7.45 11.70 -7.63
CA ARG A 79 7.68 11.86 -6.20
C ARG A 79 6.70 12.89 -5.66
N LEU A 80 5.72 12.39 -4.91
CA LEU A 80 4.71 13.18 -4.22
C LEU A 80 4.21 12.35 -3.03
N GLU A 81 4.87 12.51 -1.89
CA GLU A 81 4.47 11.86 -0.65
C GLU A 81 3.12 12.41 -0.16
N MET A 82 2.28 11.58 0.46
CA MET A 82 0.92 11.97 0.87
C MET A 82 0.92 13.14 1.88
N GLY A 83 1.94 13.20 2.74
CA GLY A 83 2.15 14.31 3.68
C GLY A 83 2.70 15.61 3.06
N THR A 84 2.96 15.64 1.74
CA THR A 84 3.49 16.84 1.09
C THR A 84 2.50 17.99 1.18
N ARG A 85 2.99 19.17 1.60
CA ARG A 85 2.21 20.41 1.51
C ARG A 85 1.97 20.74 0.04
N PHE A 86 0.77 20.46 -0.43
CA PHE A 86 0.37 20.66 -1.82
C PHE A 86 -1.04 21.26 -1.85
N ARG A 87 -1.10 22.57 -2.07
CA ARG A 87 -2.37 23.29 -2.15
C ARG A 87 -2.85 23.29 -3.60
N THR A 88 -4.13 23.00 -3.78
CA THR A 88 -4.86 23.16 -5.03
C THR A 88 -5.94 24.22 -4.85
N ASP A 89 -6.60 24.63 -5.93
CA ASP A 89 -7.73 25.58 -5.87
C ASP A 89 -8.89 25.06 -5.01
N HIS A 90 -8.98 23.74 -4.84
CA HIS A 90 -10.10 23.07 -4.16
C HIS A 90 -9.72 22.36 -2.86
N ALA A 91 -8.43 22.33 -2.49
CA ALA A 91 -7.97 21.67 -1.27
C ALA A 91 -6.67 22.26 -0.71
N ALA A 92 -6.58 22.30 0.62
CA ALA A 92 -5.39 22.79 1.33
C ALA A 92 -4.19 21.82 1.27
N ASP A 93 -4.46 20.53 1.12
CA ASP A 93 -3.48 19.45 1.07
C ASP A 93 -4.01 18.25 0.27
N LEU A 94 -3.17 17.21 0.13
CA LEU A 94 -3.54 15.98 -0.58
C LEU A 94 -4.65 15.19 0.11
N TYR A 95 -4.78 15.28 1.45
CA TYR A 95 -5.86 14.62 2.18
C TYR A 95 -7.21 15.21 1.76
N GLY A 96 -7.32 16.54 1.73
CA GLY A 96 -8.51 17.23 1.24
C GLY A 96 -8.75 17.02 -0.25
N PHE A 97 -7.70 16.95 -1.06
CA PHE A 97 -7.81 16.71 -2.50
C PHE A 97 -8.43 15.34 -2.83
N TRP A 98 -8.00 14.30 -2.10
CA TRP A 98 -8.53 12.96 -2.25
C TRP A 98 -9.90 12.79 -1.59
N GLY A 99 -10.15 13.45 -0.46
CA GLY A 99 -11.44 13.42 0.24
C GLY A 99 -11.93 11.99 0.46
N ASP A 100 -13.14 11.68 -0.03
CA ASP A 100 -13.74 10.34 0.08
C ASP A 100 -13.44 9.40 -1.10
N LYS A 101 -12.71 9.86 -2.14
CA LYS A 101 -12.49 9.11 -3.39
C LYS A 101 -11.79 7.79 -3.15
N ILE A 102 -10.76 7.79 -2.31
CA ILE A 102 -9.99 6.58 -1.98
C ILE A 102 -10.86 5.57 -1.23
N ALA A 103 -11.63 6.02 -0.24
CA ALA A 103 -12.53 5.14 0.52
C ALA A 103 -13.64 4.55 -0.37
N LYS A 104 -14.21 5.34 -1.28
CA LYS A 104 -15.19 4.86 -2.27
C LYS A 104 -14.61 3.83 -3.21
N ALA A 105 -13.39 4.03 -3.70
CA ALA A 105 -12.70 3.06 -4.55
C ALA A 105 -12.45 1.75 -3.80
N LEU A 106 -11.95 1.82 -2.55
CA LEU A 106 -11.78 0.65 -1.69
C LEU A 106 -13.10 -0.09 -1.46
N ASN A 107 -14.19 0.61 -1.17
CA ASN A 107 -15.51 -0.02 -1.01
C ASN A 107 -15.96 -0.77 -2.27
N ALA A 108 -15.72 -0.20 -3.46
CA ALA A 108 -16.06 -0.83 -4.73
C ALA A 108 -15.23 -2.11 -4.96
N ASP A 109 -13.92 -2.03 -4.72
CA ASP A 109 -13.01 -3.17 -4.84
C ASP A 109 -13.36 -4.28 -3.83
N MET A 110 -13.65 -3.93 -2.58
CA MET A 110 -14.07 -4.88 -1.55
C MET A 110 -15.38 -5.58 -1.92
N LYS A 111 -16.34 -4.84 -2.49
CA LYS A 111 -17.60 -5.42 -2.97
C LYS A 111 -17.36 -6.41 -4.13
N GLU A 112 -16.46 -6.07 -5.06
CA GLU A 112 -16.11 -6.91 -6.21
C GLU A 112 -15.57 -8.28 -5.76
N VAL A 113 -14.74 -8.30 -4.72
CA VAL A 113 -14.13 -9.55 -4.21
C VAL A 113 -14.87 -10.19 -3.03
N GLY A 114 -15.99 -9.59 -2.58
CA GLY A 114 -16.75 -10.06 -1.43
C GLY A 114 -16.01 -9.94 -0.09
N ALA A 115 -15.09 -8.99 0.05
CA ALA A 115 -14.32 -8.78 1.28
C ALA A 115 -15.18 -8.13 2.38
N SER A 116 -15.05 -8.63 3.60
CA SER A 116 -15.77 -8.14 4.78
C SER A 116 -14.94 -7.21 5.68
N CYS A 117 -13.63 -7.12 5.46
CA CYS A 117 -12.71 -6.31 6.25
C CYS A 117 -11.54 -5.81 5.38
N LEU A 118 -10.97 -4.67 5.74
CA LEU A 118 -9.80 -4.07 5.11
C LEU A 118 -8.58 -4.23 6.02
N ILE A 119 -7.47 -4.75 5.51
CA ILE A 119 -6.24 -4.89 6.28
C ILE A 119 -5.32 -3.71 5.95
N ASN A 120 -5.17 -2.78 6.89
CA ASN A 120 -4.24 -1.68 6.74
C ASN A 120 -2.81 -2.11 7.12
N LEU A 121 -1.93 -2.16 6.13
CA LEU A 121 -0.47 -2.27 6.31
C LEU A 121 0.26 -0.99 5.88
N ALA A 122 -0.48 0.06 5.51
CA ALA A 122 0.11 1.33 5.11
C ALA A 122 0.53 2.15 6.35
N SER A 123 1.51 3.04 6.14
CA SER A 123 1.94 3.96 7.20
C SER A 123 0.81 4.90 7.60
N ARG A 124 0.92 5.47 8.81
CA ARG A 124 -0.03 6.46 9.33
C ARG A 124 -0.23 7.65 8.38
N GLU A 125 0.82 8.04 7.65
CA GLU A 125 0.77 9.12 6.67
C GLU A 125 -0.19 8.79 5.53
N TYR A 126 -0.07 7.60 4.93
CA TYR A 126 -0.89 7.22 3.78
C TYR A 126 -2.31 6.86 4.19
N VAL A 127 -2.51 6.06 5.25
CA VAL A 127 -3.87 5.66 5.67
C VAL A 127 -4.72 6.85 6.10
N LYS A 128 -4.12 7.98 6.49
CA LYS A 128 -4.84 9.22 6.78
C LYS A 128 -5.61 9.76 5.57
N ALA A 129 -5.22 9.41 4.34
CA ALA A 129 -5.95 9.76 3.12
C ALA A 129 -7.20 8.90 2.88
N VAL A 130 -7.39 7.83 3.64
CA VAL A 130 -8.62 7.03 3.60
C VAL A 130 -9.64 7.65 4.55
N ASP A 131 -10.71 8.23 3.99
CA ASP A 131 -11.83 8.72 4.81
C ASP A 131 -12.55 7.56 5.50
N LYS A 132 -12.28 7.40 6.80
CA LYS A 132 -12.87 6.34 7.64
C LYS A 132 -14.39 6.47 7.78
N LYS A 133 -14.97 7.65 7.59
CA LYS A 133 -16.42 7.83 7.65
C LYS A 133 -17.10 7.33 6.38
N ALA A 134 -16.40 7.39 5.25
CA ALA A 134 -16.89 6.89 3.96
C ALA A 134 -16.60 5.39 3.76
N LEU A 135 -15.71 4.78 4.56
CA LEU A 135 -15.40 3.35 4.49
C LEU A 135 -16.53 2.52 5.11
N VAL A 136 -17.06 1.55 4.36
CA VAL A 136 -18.20 0.72 4.79
C VAL A 136 -17.76 -0.43 5.70
N ALA A 137 -16.58 -0.99 5.42
CA ALA A 137 -16.08 -2.16 6.12
C ALA A 137 -15.11 -1.79 7.27
N PRO A 138 -15.02 -2.63 8.31
CA PRO A 138 -14.03 -2.45 9.36
C PRO A 138 -12.61 -2.50 8.80
N MET A 139 -11.76 -1.59 9.29
CA MET A 139 -10.34 -1.55 8.98
C MET A 139 -9.53 -2.10 10.16
N ILE A 140 -8.75 -3.14 9.90
CA ILE A 140 -7.84 -3.78 10.86
C ILE A 140 -6.43 -3.31 10.55
N THR A 141 -5.75 -2.67 11.50
CA THR A 141 -4.35 -2.27 11.32
C THR A 141 -3.44 -3.28 12.00
N LEU A 142 -2.45 -3.78 11.28
CA LEU A 142 -1.44 -4.69 11.82
C LEU A 142 -0.15 -3.93 12.13
N ASP A 143 0.24 -3.91 13.41
CA ASP A 143 1.51 -3.35 13.87
C ASP A 143 2.56 -4.46 13.96
N PHE A 144 3.68 -4.30 13.26
CA PHE A 144 4.83 -5.19 13.36
C PHE A 144 5.88 -4.60 14.31
N ARG A 145 6.19 -5.34 15.38
CA ARG A 145 7.16 -4.92 16.41
C ARG A 145 8.19 -6.01 16.66
N GLU A 146 9.44 -5.61 16.84
CA GLU A 146 10.54 -6.45 17.30
C GLU A 146 10.80 -6.15 18.78
N MET A 147 11.02 -7.19 19.56
CA MET A 147 11.49 -7.04 20.94
C MET A 147 13.01 -6.85 20.91
N ARG A 148 13.48 -5.68 21.32
CA ARG A 148 14.91 -5.39 21.46
C ARG A 148 15.16 -4.78 22.83
N ASP A 149 16.07 -5.37 23.58
CA ASP A 149 16.42 -4.93 24.94
C ASP A 149 15.21 -4.81 25.90
N GLY A 150 14.22 -5.70 25.75
CA GLY A 150 13.00 -5.69 26.56
C GLY A 150 11.93 -4.67 26.11
N GLU A 151 12.22 -3.84 25.10
CA GLU A 151 11.28 -2.88 24.52
C GLU A 151 10.74 -3.35 23.17
N ALA A 152 9.43 -3.19 22.97
CA ALA A 152 8.80 -3.43 21.67
C ALA A 152 9.03 -2.22 20.74
N ARG A 153 9.90 -2.36 19.74
CA ARG A 153 10.20 -1.32 18.74
C ARG A 153 9.51 -1.63 17.43
N MET A 154 8.94 -0.61 16.78
CA MET A 154 8.33 -0.77 15.46
C MET A 154 9.40 -1.17 14.44
N ILE A 155 9.15 -2.25 13.69
CA ILE A 155 10.05 -2.68 12.64
C ILE A 155 9.72 -1.85 11.39
N GLY A 156 10.66 -1.01 10.95
CA GLY A 156 10.72 -0.60 9.54
C GLY A 156 11.17 -1.83 8.74
N PHE A 157 10.42 -2.19 7.71
CA PHE A 157 10.28 -3.56 7.21
C PHE A 157 11.51 -4.46 6.98
N LEU A 158 11.23 -5.76 7.11
CA LEU A 158 12.10 -6.93 7.26
C LEU A 158 12.86 -7.38 6.01
N GLN A 159 14.08 -7.88 6.25
CA GLN A 159 14.80 -8.83 5.39
C GLN A 159 14.22 -10.25 5.47
N LYS A 160 14.52 -11.05 4.44
CA LYS A 160 14.15 -12.45 4.21
C LYS A 160 14.43 -13.35 5.44
N GLY A 161 13.41 -14.06 5.96
CA GLY A 161 13.59 -15.05 7.03
C GLY A 161 12.36 -15.91 7.37
N ALA A 162 12.43 -17.18 6.97
CA ALA A 162 11.82 -18.42 7.52
C ALA A 162 10.28 -18.64 7.69
N GLY A 163 9.93 -19.93 7.62
CA GLY A 163 8.65 -20.65 7.81
C GLY A 163 7.57 -20.05 8.74
N GLY A 164 6.30 -20.14 8.33
CA GLY A 164 5.10 -19.81 9.11
C GLY A 164 3.91 -19.41 8.22
N ASP A 165 2.96 -20.32 8.01
CA ASP A 165 1.69 -20.06 7.30
C ASP A 165 0.73 -19.32 8.29
N GLY A 166 0.05 -18.18 7.93
CA GLY A 166 -0.64 -17.23 8.87
C GLY A 166 -2.05 -16.59 8.53
N ALA A 167 -3.30 -17.04 8.92
CA ALA A 167 -4.70 -16.90 8.34
C ALA A 167 -5.46 -15.85 9.12
N ILE A 168 -6.22 -14.98 8.47
CA ILE A 168 -7.08 -14.05 9.19
C ILE A 168 -8.51 -14.26 8.72
N HIS A 169 -9.31 -14.89 9.58
CA HIS A 169 -10.77 -14.95 9.47
C HIS A 169 -11.35 -13.86 10.38
N CYS A 170 -12.06 -12.89 9.78
CA CYS A 170 -12.69 -11.78 10.51
C CYS A 170 -13.95 -12.27 11.27
N GLY A 171 -13.75 -13.01 12.36
CA GLY A 171 -14.69 -13.22 13.48
C GLY A 171 -14.21 -12.46 14.72
N LYS A 172 -15.07 -12.29 15.74
CA LYS A 172 -14.85 -11.45 16.94
C LYS A 172 -13.39 -11.47 17.46
N PRO A 173 -12.82 -10.32 17.85
CA PRO A 173 -11.44 -10.26 18.32
C PRO A 173 -11.26 -11.12 19.57
N PRO A 174 -10.26 -12.02 19.61
CA PRO A 174 -9.83 -12.62 20.86
C PRO A 174 -9.20 -11.54 21.73
N ASP A 175 -9.34 -11.73 23.03
CA ASP A 175 -8.63 -11.01 24.06
C ASP A 175 -7.11 -11.06 23.85
N GLN A 176 -6.45 -10.06 24.42
CA GLN A 176 -5.03 -9.78 24.27
C GLN A 176 -4.19 -11.00 24.64
N THR A 177 -3.72 -11.77 23.63
CA THR A 177 -2.52 -12.67 23.58
C THR A 177 -2.65 -13.81 22.55
N GLY A 178 -3.34 -13.61 21.42
CA GLY A 178 -3.48 -14.65 20.39
C GLY A 178 -2.34 -14.71 19.37
N ARG A 179 -1.64 -15.86 19.26
CA ARG A 179 -0.85 -16.24 18.07
C ARG A 179 -1.80 -16.41 16.87
N PHE A 180 -1.52 -15.76 15.74
CA PHE A 180 -2.31 -15.86 14.50
C PHE A 180 -1.57 -16.67 13.41
N GLU A 181 -2.12 -17.83 12.99
CA GLU A 181 -1.59 -18.83 12.01
C GLU A 181 -2.59 -19.11 10.83
N ARG A 182 -2.08 -19.42 9.59
CA ARG A 182 -2.56 -19.77 8.18
C ARG A 182 -3.14 -18.94 6.92
N ILE A 183 -2.54 -17.89 6.29
CA ILE A 183 -3.04 -17.12 5.10
C ILE A 183 -2.11 -17.63 4.00
N PHE A 184 -2.71 -18.01 2.87
CA PHE A 184 -2.09 -18.46 1.63
C PHE A 184 -1.75 -19.97 1.61
N GLY A 185 -2.76 -20.76 1.25
CA GLY A 185 -2.56 -22.11 0.74
C GLY A 185 -1.86 -22.03 -0.62
N GLY A 186 -0.55 -22.29 -0.61
CA GLY A 186 0.33 -22.15 -1.78
C GLY A 186 1.41 -21.09 -1.53
N ARG A 187 2.66 -21.40 -1.91
CA ARG A 187 3.89 -20.69 -1.51
C ARG A 187 3.95 -19.24 -2.00
N VAL A 188 3.24 -18.31 -1.37
CA VAL A 188 3.53 -16.87 -1.43
C VAL A 188 3.21 -16.24 -0.08
N ARG A 189 4.24 -15.74 0.61
CA ARG A 189 4.08 -14.97 1.86
C ARG A 189 4.23 -13.49 1.59
N ILE A 190 3.11 -12.80 1.49
CA ILE A 190 3.12 -11.34 1.46
C ILE A 190 3.13 -10.85 2.90
N ARG A 191 4.33 -10.57 3.42
CA ARG A 191 4.49 -9.69 4.58
C ARG A 191 4.85 -8.30 4.06
N THR A 192 3.80 -7.47 3.94
CA THR A 192 3.75 -6.05 4.34
C THR A 192 3.76 -4.93 3.29
N GLY A 193 3.10 -3.82 3.70
CA GLY A 193 3.13 -2.45 3.15
C GLY A 193 2.15 -2.14 2.04
N ILE A 194 0.94 -2.69 2.16
CA ILE A 194 -0.12 -2.60 1.16
C ILE A 194 -1.48 -2.69 1.86
N VAL A 195 -2.48 -1.98 1.37
CA VAL A 195 -3.85 -2.04 1.92
C VAL A 195 -4.66 -3.12 1.19
#